data_AF-A0A2A5B580-F1
#
_entry.id   AF-A0A2A5B580-F1
#
_cell.length_a   1.000
_cell.length_b   1.000
_cell.length_c   1.000
_cell.angle_alpha   90.00
_cell.angle_beta   90.00
_cell.angle_gamma   90.00
#
_symmetry.space_group_name_H-M   'P 1'
#
loop_
_entity.id
_entity.type
_entity.pdbx_description
1 polymer ?
#
loop_
_entity_poly.entity_id
_entity_poly.type
_entity_poly.pdbx_seq_one_letter_code
_entity_poly.pdbx_strand_id
1 'polypeptide(L)'
;MANLISLNQPVLQLRQSNVKDADLYSELRTLLRDIEKQFLAIAIAINDNTAGGAVIILNGATSVVVTHGVSFIPLAQDINIISTENPTNDPGNFWLSSITNTQFTINCRQDPGASGLGISWNIHRTT
;
A
#
# COMPACT_ATOMS: atom_id res chain seq x y z
N MET A 1 -3.81 4.66 -16.48
CA MET A 1 -4.41 5.94 -16.06
C MET A 1 -5.87 5.66 -15.73
N ALA A 2 -6.27 5.76 -14.46
CA ALA A 2 -7.63 5.48 -14.03
C ALA A 2 -8.60 6.53 -14.62
N ASN A 3 -9.64 6.06 -15.28
CA ASN A 3 -10.58 6.87 -16.03
C ASN A 3 -11.50 7.66 -15.08
N LEU A 4 -11.18 8.94 -14.85
CA LEU A 4 -11.94 9.87 -13.97
C LEU A 4 -13.32 10.29 -14.53
N ILE A 5 -13.76 9.74 -15.67
CA ILE A 5 -14.99 10.18 -16.35
C ILE A 5 -16.28 9.51 -15.81
N SER A 6 -16.19 8.49 -14.95
CA SER A 6 -17.40 7.77 -14.49
C SER A 6 -18.25 8.51 -13.44
N LEU A 7 -17.76 9.63 -12.89
CA LEU A 7 -18.42 10.35 -11.77
C LEU A 7 -19.70 11.12 -12.14
N ASN A 8 -20.02 11.26 -13.42
CA ASN A 8 -21.09 12.18 -13.88
C ASN A 8 -22.35 11.51 -14.44
N GLN A 9 -22.42 10.18 -14.47
CA GLN A 9 -23.53 9.46 -15.12
C GLN A 9 -24.83 9.33 -14.28
N PRO A 10 -24.81 9.23 -12.94
CA PRO A 10 -26.06 8.97 -12.20
C PRO A 10 -26.97 10.20 -12.03
N VAL A 11 -26.38 11.40 -11.89
CA VAL A 11 -27.12 12.62 -11.54
C VAL A 11 -27.95 13.17 -12.72
N LEU A 12 -27.52 12.92 -13.96
CA LEU A 12 -28.19 13.39 -15.17
C LEU A 12 -29.45 12.59 -15.54
N GLN A 13 -29.63 11.38 -15.00
CA GLN A 13 -30.78 10.52 -15.31
C GLN A 13 -32.06 10.89 -14.53
N LEU A 14 -31.93 11.49 -13.35
CA LEU A 14 -33.06 11.90 -12.50
C LEU A 14 -33.92 13.03 -13.10
N ARG A 15 -33.37 13.84 -14.02
CA ARG A 15 -34.12 14.93 -14.67
C ARG A 15 -35.03 14.46 -15.81
N GLN A 16 -34.92 13.21 -16.26
CA GLN A 16 -35.59 12.73 -17.47
C GLN A 16 -36.72 11.71 -17.24
N SER A 17 -36.97 11.30 -15.99
CA SER A 17 -37.88 10.19 -15.70
C SER A 17 -39.23 10.69 -15.16
N ASN A 18 -40.34 10.29 -15.79
CA ASN A 18 -41.74 10.52 -15.35
C ASN A 18 -42.10 9.61 -14.16
N VAL A 19 -41.24 9.59 -13.13
CA VAL A 19 -41.27 8.61 -12.06
C VAL A 19 -42.11 9.14 -10.89
N LYS A 20 -43.00 8.30 -10.35
CA LYS A 20 -43.88 8.67 -9.23
C LYS A 20 -43.04 8.99 -7.99
N ASP A 21 -43.50 9.92 -7.15
CA ASP A 21 -42.72 10.44 -6.01
C ASP A 21 -42.07 9.34 -5.15
N ALA A 22 -42.78 8.24 -4.87
CA ALA A 22 -42.26 7.11 -4.08
C ALA A 22 -41.07 6.39 -4.72
N ASP A 23 -41.08 6.26 -6.05
CA ASP A 23 -40.01 5.65 -6.82
C ASP A 23 -38.80 6.59 -6.85
N LEU A 24 -39.03 7.91 -6.97
CA LEU A 24 -38.00 8.95 -6.92
C LEU A 24 -37.21 8.92 -5.60
N TYR A 25 -37.91 8.77 -4.46
CA TYR A 25 -37.25 8.63 -3.15
C TYR A 25 -36.39 7.36 -3.05
N SER A 26 -36.84 6.26 -3.65
CA SER A 26 -36.12 4.99 -3.64
C SER A 26 -34.84 5.04 -4.50
N GLU A 27 -34.91 5.73 -5.65
CA GLU A 27 -33.78 6.00 -6.54
C GLU A 27 -32.77 6.91 -5.84
N LEU A 28 -33.24 8.04 -5.25
CA LEU A 28 -32.39 8.97 -4.51
C LEU A 28 -31.65 8.29 -3.35
N ARG A 29 -32.32 7.43 -2.57
CA ARG A 29 -31.69 6.66 -1.48
C ARG A 29 -30.65 5.67 -1.98
N THR A 30 -30.87 5.08 -3.15
CA THR A 30 -29.91 4.14 -3.73
C THR A 30 -28.67 4.87 -4.24
N LEU A 31 -28.86 6.01 -4.91
CA LEU A 31 -27.76 6.88 -5.34
C LEU A 31 -26.94 7.39 -4.16
N LEU A 32 -27.59 7.80 -3.06
CA LEU A 32 -26.88 8.25 -1.86
C LEU A 32 -25.99 7.12 -1.29
N ARG A 33 -26.53 5.90 -1.18
CA ARG A 33 -25.75 4.73 -0.72
C ARG A 33 -24.57 4.41 -1.64
N ASP A 34 -24.74 4.57 -2.94
CA ASP A 34 -23.66 4.31 -3.90
C ASP A 34 -22.59 5.39 -3.83
N ILE A 35 -22.97 6.66 -3.63
CA ILE A 35 -22.03 7.76 -3.39
C ILE A 35 -21.25 7.53 -2.09
N GLU A 36 -21.92 7.15 -1.00
CA GLU A 36 -21.26 6.83 0.28
C GLU A 36 -20.25 5.69 0.14
N LYS A 37 -20.63 4.63 -0.60
CA LYS A 37 -19.72 3.51 -0.90
C LYS A 37 -18.52 3.95 -1.74
N GLN A 38 -18.73 4.82 -2.74
CA GLN A 38 -17.65 5.33 -3.57
C GLN A 38 -16.67 6.18 -2.77
N PHE A 39 -17.16 7.07 -1.90
CA PHE A 39 -16.31 7.85 -1.01
C PHE A 39 -15.51 6.98 -0.05
N LEU A 40 -16.14 5.93 0.51
CA LEU A 40 -15.44 4.98 1.38
C LEU A 40 -14.34 4.22 0.63
N ALA A 41 -14.60 3.77 -0.59
CA ALA A 41 -13.61 3.07 -1.42
C ALA A 41 -12.41 3.97 -1.77
N ILE A 42 -12.67 5.25 -2.08
CA ILE A 42 -11.60 6.22 -2.37
C ILE A 42 -10.77 6.49 -1.11
N ALA A 43 -11.39 6.66 0.05
CA ALA A 43 -10.68 6.87 1.32
C ALA A 43 -9.77 5.68 1.69
N ILE A 44 -10.24 4.45 1.44
CA ILE A 44 -9.44 3.23 1.64
C ILE A 44 -8.27 3.19 0.66
N ALA A 45 -8.50 3.48 -0.64
CA ALA A 45 -7.45 3.48 -1.65
C ALA A 45 -6.34 4.52 -1.36
N ILE A 46 -6.67 5.62 -0.69
CA ILE A 46 -5.69 6.61 -0.22
C ILE A 46 -4.81 6.05 0.91
N ASN A 47 -5.36 5.19 1.78
CA ASN A 47 -4.62 4.56 2.88
C ASN A 47 -3.67 3.44 2.44
N ASP A 48 -3.84 2.87 1.24
CA ASP A 48 -2.94 1.83 0.69
C ASP A 48 -1.55 2.36 0.28
N ASN A 49 -1.30 3.66 0.45
CA ASN A 49 -0.02 4.30 0.12
C ASN A 49 1.11 4.05 1.13
N THR A 50 0.81 3.34 2.22
CA THR A 50 1.81 3.06 3.26
C THR A 50 1.76 1.61 3.72
N ALA A 51 2.92 1.07 4.06
CA ALA A 51 3.06 -0.21 4.75
C ALA A 51 4.30 -0.15 5.65
N GLY A 52 4.38 -1.02 6.65
CA GLY A 52 5.57 -1.10 7.51
C GLY A 52 5.60 -2.38 8.31
N GLY A 53 6.76 -2.67 8.87
CA GLY A 53 6.96 -3.86 9.69
C GLY A 53 8.40 -4.01 10.16
N ALA A 54 8.67 -5.17 10.75
CA ALA A 54 10.00 -5.56 11.17
C ALA A 54 10.35 -6.92 10.57
N VAL A 55 11.63 -7.12 10.25
CA VAL A 55 12.19 -8.38 9.78
C VAL A 55 13.58 -8.58 10.38
N ILE A 56 14.10 -9.80 10.28
CA ILE A 56 15.45 -10.15 10.74
C ILE A 56 16.19 -10.84 9.59
N ILE A 57 17.40 -10.37 9.28
CA ILE A 57 18.37 -11.18 8.54
C ILE A 57 19.04 -12.11 9.57
N LEU A 58 18.77 -13.40 9.45
CA LEU A 58 19.25 -14.41 10.39
C LEU A 58 20.74 -14.71 10.19
N ASN A 59 21.36 -15.30 11.22
CA ASN A 59 22.70 -15.88 11.13
C ASN A 59 22.82 -16.85 9.93
N GLY A 60 23.91 -16.75 9.18
CA GLY A 60 24.15 -17.54 7.97
C GLY A 60 23.44 -17.00 6.73
N ALA A 61 22.72 -15.88 6.81
CA ALA A 61 22.04 -15.25 5.69
C ALA A 61 22.58 -13.85 5.40
N THR A 62 22.42 -13.41 4.16
CA THR A 62 22.77 -12.07 3.70
C THR A 62 21.59 -11.33 3.09
N SER A 63 20.39 -11.88 3.23
CA SER A 63 19.17 -11.28 2.69
C SER A 63 17.92 -11.76 3.42
N VAL A 64 16.87 -10.95 3.39
CA VAL A 64 15.52 -11.31 3.82
C VAL A 64 14.49 -10.77 2.84
N VAL A 65 13.48 -11.59 2.52
CA VAL A 65 12.32 -11.16 1.71
C VAL A 65 11.30 -10.52 2.63
N VAL A 66 10.85 -9.32 2.25
CA VAL A 66 9.78 -8.59 2.92
C VAL A 66 8.54 -8.64 2.04
N THR A 67 7.44 -9.16 2.59
CA THR A 67 6.12 -9.09 1.96
C THR A 67 5.36 -7.87 2.49
N HIS A 68 4.71 -7.11 1.60
CA HIS A 68 3.96 -5.90 1.94
C HIS A 68 2.58 -5.84 1.28
N GLY A 69 1.73 -4.96 1.80
CA GLY A 69 0.34 -4.79 1.37
C GLY A 69 0.04 -3.59 0.48
N VAL A 70 1.03 -2.81 0.04
CA VAL A 70 0.75 -1.66 -0.83
C VAL A 70 0.23 -2.08 -2.21
N SER A 71 -0.66 -1.29 -2.79
CA SER A 71 -1.35 -1.60 -4.05
C SER A 71 -0.56 -1.23 -5.33
N PHE A 72 0.68 -0.77 -5.18
CA PHE A 72 1.56 -0.29 -6.25
C PHE A 72 2.95 -0.93 -6.17
N ILE A 73 3.73 -0.87 -7.25
CA ILE A 73 5.17 -1.19 -7.20
C ILE A 73 5.91 0.00 -6.55
N PRO A 74 6.45 -0.14 -5.34
CA PRO A 74 7.25 0.92 -4.74
C PRO A 74 8.55 1.13 -5.54
N LEU A 75 9.01 2.37 -5.59
CA LEU A 75 10.37 2.68 -6.00
C LEU A 75 11.29 2.51 -4.79
N ALA A 76 12.59 2.32 -5.01
CA ALA A 76 13.55 2.22 -3.90
C ALA A 76 13.51 3.45 -2.98
N GLN A 77 13.26 4.64 -3.53
CA GLN A 77 13.10 5.89 -2.76
C GLN A 77 11.85 5.93 -1.87
N ASP A 78 10.86 5.08 -2.13
CA ASP A 78 9.64 4.99 -1.31
C ASP A 78 9.83 4.05 -0.11
N ILE A 79 10.92 3.27 -0.10
CA ILE A 79 11.23 2.25 0.91
C ILE A 79 12.34 2.78 1.82
N ASN A 80 12.04 2.92 3.10
CA ASN A 80 13.02 3.25 4.11
C ASN A 80 13.27 2.04 5.02
N ILE A 81 14.54 1.80 5.33
CA ILE A 81 14.99 0.71 6.20
C ILE A 81 15.89 1.27 7.30
N ILE A 82 15.72 0.79 8.51
CA ILE A 82 16.51 1.20 9.68
C ILE A 82 16.89 -0.06 10.45
N SER A 83 18.18 -0.28 10.67
CA SER A 83 18.66 -1.34 11.54
C SER A 83 18.27 -1.04 13.00
N THR A 84 17.74 -2.03 13.70
CA THR A 84 17.27 -1.92 15.09
C THR A 84 18.09 -2.74 16.08
N GLU A 85 19.15 -3.38 15.60
CA GLU A 85 20.04 -4.27 16.37
C GLU A 85 21.50 -3.89 16.07
N ASN A 86 22.40 -4.13 17.01
CA ASN A 86 23.84 -4.15 16.74
C ASN A 86 24.28 -5.61 16.50
N PRO A 87 24.42 -6.04 15.23
CA PRO A 87 24.76 -7.43 14.90
C PRO A 87 26.17 -7.81 15.38
N THR A 88 26.43 -9.12 15.51
CA THR A 88 27.70 -9.65 15.99
C THR A 88 28.84 -9.32 15.02
N ASN A 89 28.54 -9.42 13.72
CA ASN A 89 29.41 -8.99 12.65
C ASN A 89 28.83 -7.75 11.98
N ASP A 90 29.68 -6.82 11.54
CA ASP A 90 29.26 -5.69 10.72
C ASP A 90 28.65 -6.20 9.39
N PRO A 91 27.36 -5.94 9.13
CA PRO A 91 26.67 -6.40 7.92
C PRO A 91 27.09 -5.58 6.69
N GLY A 92 27.77 -4.45 6.89
CA GLY A 92 28.16 -3.51 5.84
C GLY A 92 26.95 -2.82 5.20
N ASN A 93 27.10 -2.44 3.94
CA ASN A 93 26.07 -1.68 3.22
C ASN A 93 24.80 -2.51 2.98
N PHE A 94 23.66 -1.84 3.02
CA PHE A 94 22.37 -2.37 2.60
C PHE A 94 22.05 -1.99 1.16
N TRP A 95 21.33 -2.86 0.47
CA TRP A 95 20.69 -2.54 -0.79
C TRP A 95 19.38 -3.31 -0.96
N LEU A 96 18.47 -2.72 -1.73
CA LEU A 96 17.19 -3.32 -2.06
C LEU A 96 17.27 -4.00 -3.43
N SER A 97 16.61 -5.14 -3.57
CA SER A 97 16.45 -5.84 -4.84
C SER A 97 15.07 -6.47 -4.96
N SER A 98 14.73 -6.98 -6.14
CA SER A 98 13.51 -7.75 -6.39
C SER A 98 12.22 -7.05 -5.92
N ILE A 99 12.14 -5.74 -6.16
CA ILE A 99 10.99 -4.91 -5.77
C ILE A 99 9.82 -5.20 -6.73
N THR A 100 8.67 -5.62 -6.19
CA THR A 100 7.45 -5.94 -6.92
C THR A 100 6.23 -5.33 -6.23
N ASN A 101 5.02 -5.67 -6.72
CA ASN A 101 3.76 -5.24 -6.10
C ASN A 101 3.54 -5.74 -4.67
N THR A 102 4.20 -6.82 -4.26
CA THR A 102 3.90 -7.49 -2.99
C THR A 102 5.12 -7.78 -2.16
N GLN A 103 6.33 -7.55 -2.69
CA GLN A 103 7.56 -7.86 -1.99
C GLN A 103 8.73 -6.99 -2.42
N PHE A 104 9.71 -6.88 -1.53
CA PHE A 104 11.07 -6.48 -1.85
C PHE A 104 12.05 -7.33 -1.04
N THR A 105 13.32 -7.36 -1.44
CA THR A 105 14.38 -8.05 -0.70
C THR A 105 15.33 -7.03 -0.11
N ILE A 106 15.61 -7.14 1.18
CA ILE A 106 16.69 -6.39 1.84
C ILE A 106 17.92 -7.29 1.86
N ASN A 107 19.04 -6.75 1.41
CA ASN A 107 20.31 -7.46 1.37
C ASN A 107 21.34 -6.73 2.23
N CYS A 108 22.30 -7.47 2.77
CA CYS A 108 23.50 -6.96 3.41
C CYS A 108 24.75 -7.62 2.83
N ARG A 109 25.90 -6.97 2.99
CA ARG A 109 27.17 -7.42 2.39
C ARG A 109 27.71 -8.66 3.08
N GLN A 110 27.54 -8.74 4.39
CA GLN A 110 28.09 -9.80 5.23
C GLN A 110 27.03 -10.35 6.19
N ASP A 111 27.15 -11.64 6.50
CA ASP A 111 26.33 -12.31 7.51
C ASP A 111 26.47 -11.61 8.88
N PRO A 112 25.35 -11.15 9.48
CA PRO A 112 25.36 -10.43 10.76
C PRO A 112 25.78 -11.29 11.96
N GLY A 113 25.91 -12.60 11.78
CA GLY A 113 26.35 -13.52 12.82
C GLY A 113 25.26 -13.82 13.86
N ALA A 114 25.68 -14.29 15.03
CA ALA A 114 24.81 -14.98 15.99
C ALA A 114 23.61 -14.15 16.51
N SER A 115 23.75 -12.82 16.64
CA SER A 115 22.64 -11.95 17.06
C SER A 115 21.65 -11.63 15.94
N GLY A 116 21.96 -11.97 14.68
CA GLY A 116 21.18 -11.54 13.52
C GLY A 116 21.18 -10.02 13.35
N LEU A 117 20.43 -9.54 12.37
CA LEU A 117 20.22 -8.12 12.13
C LEU A 117 18.72 -7.82 12.08
N GLY A 118 18.21 -7.20 13.14
CA GLY A 118 16.86 -6.63 13.17
C GLY A 118 16.77 -5.39 12.30
N ILE A 119 15.70 -5.30 11.49
CA ILE A 119 15.43 -4.18 10.60
C ILE A 119 13.96 -3.79 10.72
N SER A 120 13.71 -2.51 10.96
CA SER A 120 12.41 -1.87 10.77
C SER A 120 12.34 -1.30 9.35
N TRP A 121 11.19 -1.44 8.69
CA TRP A 121 10.97 -0.93 7.35
C TRP A 121 9.64 -0.22 7.24
N ASN A 122 9.58 0.78 6.35
CA ASN A 122 8.33 1.40 5.94
C ASN A 122 8.35 1.75 4.45
N ILE A 123 7.18 1.66 3.84
CA ILE A 123 6.88 2.19 2.52
C ILE A 123 6.02 3.42 2.72
N HIS A 124 6.41 4.53 2.08
CA HIS A 124 5.60 5.74 2.03
C HIS A 124 5.74 6.38 0.66
N ARG A 125 4.61 6.64 -0.01
CA ARG A 125 4.58 7.47 -1.22
C ARG A 125 3.63 8.64 -1.00
N THR A 126 4.17 9.86 -1.08
CA THR A 126 3.35 11.08 -1.12
C THR A 126 2.84 11.26 -2.55
N THR A 127 1.53 11.20 -2.72
CA THR A 127 0.83 11.47 -3.99
C THR A 127 0.63 12.95 -4.24
#